data_AF-A0A2B7ZVQ2-F1
#
_entry.id   AF-A0A2B7ZVQ2-F1
#
_cell.length_a   1.000
_cell.length_b   1.000
_cell.length_c   1.000
_cell.angle_alpha   90.00
_cell.angle_beta   90.00
_cell.angle_gamma   90.00
#
_symmetry.space_group_name_H-M   'P 1'
#
loop_
_entity.id
_entity.type
_entity.pdbx_description
1 polymer ?
#
loop_
_entity_poly.entity_id
_entity_poly.type
_entity_poly.pdbx_seq_one_letter_code
_entity_poly.pdbx_strand_id
1 'polypeptide(L)'
;SYNVSQFAKNKTNQSVALGNKLVFPRWEAYLDLQSQTLGMDYAHLVSPALNDYTAAVPRVFAQHIRYQSATLRVDWEFVQNWFMTAKGIYENASQQEGEFKAGRNFRNKYSYLAGIEYKPVKSQHMKIFGYYYNNSVRYDMPAAAHRNMQDHLFSAGFLYFVNVL
;
A
#
# COMPACT_ATOMS: atom_id res chain seq x y z
N SER A 1 -0.86 -16.19 -6.44
CA SER A 1 -1.74 -16.92 -5.52
C SER A 1 -3.17 -16.49 -5.73
N TYR A 2 -4.12 -17.34 -5.35
CA TYR A 2 -5.55 -17.03 -5.32
C TYR A 2 -6.10 -17.40 -3.94
N ASN A 3 -6.98 -16.57 -3.39
CA ASN A 3 -7.56 -16.79 -2.06
C ASN A 3 -9.04 -16.38 -2.04
N VAL A 4 -9.82 -17.17 -1.29
CA VAL A 4 -11.23 -16.91 -0.99
C VAL A 4 -11.37 -16.84 0.53
N SER A 5 -12.09 -15.84 1.02
CA SER A 5 -12.36 -15.65 2.45
C SER A 5 -13.74 -15.05 2.68
N GLN A 6 -14.22 -15.03 3.92
CA GLN A 6 -15.51 -14.44 4.26
C GLN A 6 -15.40 -13.74 5.63
N PHE A 7 -15.70 -12.45 5.66
CA PHE A 7 -15.68 -11.64 6.90
C PHE A 7 -17.09 -11.31 7.40
N ALA A 8 -18.08 -11.20 6.52
CA ALA A 8 -19.48 -11.02 6.86
C ALA A 8 -20.32 -12.18 6.30
N LYS A 9 -21.41 -12.52 7.00
CA LYS A 9 -22.31 -13.61 6.60
C LYS A 9 -22.79 -13.37 5.16
N ASN A 10 -22.57 -14.37 4.30
CA ASN A 10 -22.93 -14.33 2.88
C ASN A 10 -22.21 -13.22 2.08
N LYS A 11 -21.04 -12.76 2.52
CA LYS A 11 -20.21 -11.75 1.84
C LYS A 11 -18.80 -12.30 1.62
N THR A 12 -18.63 -12.96 0.48
CA THR A 12 -17.37 -13.60 0.07
C THR A 12 -16.40 -12.58 -0.49
N ASN A 13 -15.13 -12.70 -0.11
CA ASN A 13 -14.01 -11.99 -0.68
C ASN A 13 -13.24 -12.92 -1.61
N GLN A 14 -12.73 -12.37 -2.70
CA GLN A 14 -11.85 -13.07 -3.62
C GLN A 14 -10.63 -12.21 -3.87
N SER A 15 -9.46 -12.83 -3.90
CA SER A 15 -8.20 -12.13 -4.15
C SER A 15 -7.28 -12.93 -5.04
N VAL A 16 -6.55 -12.22 -5.89
CA VAL A 16 -5.46 -12.75 -6.70
C VAL A 16 -4.24 -11.86 -6.50
N ALA A 17 -3.07 -12.49 -6.37
CA ALA A 17 -1.80 -11.79 -6.26
C ALA A 17 -0.74 -12.43 -7.17
N LEU A 18 0.10 -11.59 -7.77
CA LEU A 18 1.22 -11.99 -8.62
C LEU A 18 2.46 -11.24 -8.17
N GLY A 19 3.34 -11.94 -7.45
CA GLY A 19 4.62 -11.43 -6.98
C GLY A 19 5.77 -12.01 -7.79
N ASN A 20 6.69 -11.15 -8.25
CA ASN A 20 7.91 -11.54 -8.96
C ASN A 20 9.10 -10.85 -8.31
N LYS A 21 10.21 -11.58 -8.19
CA LYS A 21 11.47 -11.06 -7.66
C LYS A 21 12.60 -11.39 -8.62
N LEU A 22 13.42 -10.39 -8.93
CA LEU A 22 14.61 -10.48 -9.74
C LEU A 22 15.82 -10.15 -8.86
N VAL A 23 16.83 -11.01 -8.87
CA VAL A 23 18.03 -10.88 -8.03
C VAL A 23 19.26 -10.98 -8.91
N PHE A 24 20.13 -9.98 -8.80
CA PHE A 24 21.42 -9.88 -9.43
C PHE A 24 22.47 -9.56 -8.36
N PRO A 25 23.78 -9.69 -8.65
CA PRO A 25 24.83 -9.53 -7.63
C PRO A 25 24.80 -8.19 -6.88
N ARG A 26 24.30 -7.13 -7.52
CA ARG A 26 24.28 -5.77 -6.96
C ARG A 26 22.90 -5.11 -6.99
N TRP A 27 21.88 -5.76 -7.55
CA TRP A 27 20.55 -5.19 -7.60
C TRP A 27 19.47 -6.25 -7.41
N GLU A 28 18.40 -5.84 -6.73
CA GLU A 28 17.21 -6.64 -6.51
C GLU A 28 16.00 -5.81 -6.88
N ALA A 29 15.04 -6.41 -7.59
CA ALA A 29 13.75 -5.80 -7.84
C ALA A 29 12.62 -6.75 -7.46
N TYR A 30 11.56 -6.20 -6.90
CA TYR A 30 10.35 -6.92 -6.52
C TYR A 30 9.13 -6.18 -7.05
N LEU A 31 8.28 -6.89 -7.78
CA LEU A 31 6.99 -6.39 -8.28
C LEU A 31 5.88 -7.27 -7.73
N ASP A 32 4.89 -6.66 -7.10
CA ASP A 32 3.70 -7.33 -6.60
C ASP A 32 2.45 -6.65 -7.12
N LEU A 33 1.59 -7.42 -7.77
CA LEU A 33 0.30 -6.98 -8.28
C LEU A 33 -0.79 -7.73 -7.54
N GLN A 34 -1.75 -7.01 -6.96
CA GLN A 34 -2.89 -7.63 -6.29
C GLN A 34 -4.20 -7.06 -6.81
N SER A 35 -5.21 -7.91 -6.89
CA SER A 35 -6.59 -7.52 -7.14
C SER A 35 -7.49 -8.29 -6.20
N GLN A 36 -8.40 -7.59 -5.54
CA GLN A 36 -9.32 -8.15 -4.57
C GLN A 36 -10.72 -7.61 -4.83
N THR A 37 -11.71 -8.48 -4.69
CA THR A 37 -13.12 -8.11 -4.57
C THR A 37 -13.53 -8.37 -3.13
N LEU A 38 -13.94 -7.33 -2.41
CA LEU A 38 -14.42 -7.42 -1.05
C LEU A 38 -15.94 -7.42 -1.07
N GLY A 39 -16.56 -8.44 -0.49
CA GLY A 39 -18.01 -8.51 -0.34
C GLY A 39 -18.55 -7.42 0.60
N MET A 40 -17.73 -6.96 1.54
CA MET A 40 -18.03 -5.85 2.45
C MET A 40 -16.73 -5.08 2.77
N ASP A 41 -16.81 -3.76 2.87
CA ASP A 41 -15.67 -2.86 3.10
C ASP A 41 -15.21 -2.82 4.57
N TYR A 42 -14.77 -3.96 5.11
CA TYR A 42 -14.21 -4.05 6.47
C TYR A 42 -12.88 -3.28 6.64
N ALA A 43 -12.19 -3.00 5.53
CA ALA A 43 -10.93 -2.27 5.51
C ALA A 43 -11.11 -0.73 5.48
N HIS A 44 -12.37 -0.26 5.50
CA HIS A 44 -12.71 1.17 5.53
C HIS A 44 -12.11 1.97 4.36
N LEU A 45 -12.05 1.36 3.16
CA LEU A 45 -11.50 1.99 1.97
C LEU A 45 -12.45 3.00 1.34
N VAL A 46 -13.76 2.75 1.43
CA VAL A 46 -14.82 3.51 0.75
C VAL A 46 -15.88 4.01 1.73
N SER A 47 -16.29 3.17 2.67
CA SER A 47 -17.44 3.39 3.56
C SER A 47 -17.37 4.70 4.35
N PRO A 48 -16.25 5.08 5.01
CA PRO A 48 -16.22 6.32 5.78
C PRO A 48 -16.54 7.54 4.90
N ALA A 49 -15.88 7.63 3.75
CA ALA A 49 -16.05 8.73 2.81
C ALA A 49 -17.45 8.73 2.18
N LEU A 50 -17.98 7.56 1.82
CA LEU A 50 -19.32 7.44 1.25
C LEU A 50 -20.42 7.83 2.25
N ASN A 51 -20.33 7.38 3.50
CA ASN A 51 -21.31 7.73 4.54
C ASN A 51 -21.29 9.23 4.86
N ASP A 52 -20.10 9.85 4.87
CA ASP A 52 -19.97 11.29 5.08
C ASP A 52 -20.56 12.08 3.92
N TYR A 53 -20.38 11.61 2.67
CA TYR A 53 -20.94 12.22 1.48
C TYR A 53 -22.48 12.13 1.43
N THR A 54 -23.05 10.96 1.76
CA THR A 54 -24.50 10.73 1.71
C THR A 54 -25.22 11.15 2.99
N ALA A 55 -24.49 11.58 4.02
CA ALA A 55 -25.01 11.81 5.37
C ALA A 55 -25.86 10.61 5.89
N ALA A 56 -25.43 9.38 5.58
CA ALA A 56 -26.21 8.18 5.89
C ALA A 56 -26.38 7.95 7.39
N VAL A 57 -27.64 7.77 7.81
CA VAL A 57 -28.03 7.40 9.18
C VAL A 57 -29.01 6.23 9.11
N PRO A 58 -28.67 5.04 9.64
CA PRO A 58 -27.38 4.69 10.23
C PRO A 58 -26.25 4.63 9.19
N ARG A 59 -25.00 4.73 9.63
CA ARG A 59 -23.85 4.48 8.76
C ARG A 59 -23.84 3.03 8.29
N VAL A 60 -23.49 2.79 7.03
CA VAL A 60 -23.50 1.47 6.39
C VAL A 60 -22.15 1.12 5.77
N PHE A 61 -21.83 -0.17 5.74
CA PHE A 61 -20.65 -0.65 5.01
C PHE A 61 -20.94 -0.74 3.52
N ALA A 62 -20.06 -0.15 2.71
CA ALA A 62 -20.06 -0.33 1.28
C ALA A 62 -19.79 -1.80 0.92
N GLN A 63 -20.34 -2.24 -0.21
CA GLN A 63 -20.26 -3.63 -0.67
C GLN A 63 -19.69 -3.69 -2.08
N HIS A 64 -19.18 -4.87 -2.47
CA HIS A 64 -18.60 -5.12 -3.80
C HIS A 64 -17.45 -4.15 -4.13
N ILE A 65 -16.54 -3.96 -3.17
CA ILE A 65 -15.38 -3.10 -3.37
C ILE A 65 -14.34 -3.85 -4.19
N ARG A 66 -13.93 -3.26 -5.30
CA ARG A 66 -12.76 -3.71 -6.05
C ARG A 66 -11.55 -2.94 -5.57
N TYR A 67 -10.62 -3.66 -4.96
CA TYR A 67 -9.33 -3.15 -4.52
C TYR A 67 -8.22 -3.66 -5.43
N GLN A 68 -7.32 -2.79 -5.87
CA GLN A 68 -6.17 -3.17 -6.68
C GLN A 68 -4.92 -2.49 -6.15
N SER A 69 -3.80 -3.21 -6.14
CA SER A 69 -2.51 -2.62 -5.77
C SER A 69 -1.39 -3.07 -6.69
N ALA A 70 -0.41 -2.19 -6.84
CA ALA A 70 0.86 -2.46 -7.49
C ALA A 70 1.98 -1.93 -6.59
N THR A 71 2.87 -2.81 -6.16
CA THR A 71 4.07 -2.46 -5.39
C THR A 71 5.31 -2.79 -6.20
N LEU A 72 6.15 -1.80 -6.42
CA LEU A 72 7.48 -1.98 -6.99
C LEU A 72 8.52 -1.58 -5.95
N ARG A 73 9.52 -2.41 -5.74
CA ARG A 73 10.70 -2.11 -4.94
C ARG A 73 11.96 -2.43 -5.73
N VAL A 74 12.95 -1.55 -5.65
CA VAL A 74 14.27 -1.75 -6.22
C VAL A 74 15.30 -1.42 -5.15
N ASP A 75 16.27 -2.30 -4.95
CA ASP A 75 17.42 -2.12 -4.09
C ASP A 75 18.69 -2.26 -4.94
N TRP A 76 19.61 -1.31 -4.84
CA TRP A 76 20.85 -1.28 -5.63
C TRP A 76 22.07 -0.99 -4.77
N GLU A 77 23.01 -1.94 -4.71
CA GLU A 77 24.34 -1.77 -4.12
C GLU A 77 25.27 -1.03 -5.11
N PHE A 78 25.19 0.30 -5.15
CA PHE A 78 25.91 1.13 -6.12
C PHE A 78 27.42 1.25 -5.85
N VAL A 79 27.83 1.07 -4.59
CA VAL A 79 29.21 0.84 -4.13
C VAL A 79 29.16 -0.21 -3.03
N GLN A 80 30.24 -0.96 -2.81
CA GLN A 80 30.29 -1.98 -1.75
C GLN A 80 29.78 -1.41 -0.43
N ASN A 81 28.81 -2.11 0.19
CA ASN A 81 28.13 -1.75 1.44
C ASN A 81 27.20 -0.53 1.37
N TRP A 82 27.08 0.15 0.23
CA TRP A 82 26.19 1.29 0.02
C TRP A 82 25.02 0.90 -0.88
N PHE A 83 23.83 1.03 -0.34
CA PHE A 83 22.59 0.65 -0.99
C PHE A 83 21.73 1.89 -1.23
N MET A 84 21.10 1.97 -2.39
CA MET A 84 19.98 2.85 -2.65
C MET A 84 18.72 2.01 -2.76
N THR A 85 17.66 2.40 -2.05
CA THR A 85 16.36 1.73 -2.08
C THR A 85 15.31 2.70 -2.60
N ALA A 86 14.54 2.27 -3.57
CA ALA A 86 13.35 2.95 -4.05
C ALA A 86 12.16 2.00 -3.98
N LYS A 87 11.02 2.47 -3.46
CA LYS A 87 9.77 1.72 -3.41
C LYS A 87 8.61 2.61 -3.81
N GLY A 88 7.81 2.15 -4.76
CA GLY A 88 6.56 2.78 -5.17
C GLY A 88 5.39 1.84 -4.87
N ILE A 89 4.29 2.40 -4.40
CA ILE A 89 3.03 1.69 -4.20
C ILE A 89 1.92 2.53 -4.83
N TYR A 90 1.10 1.88 -5.64
CA TYR A 90 -0.17 2.41 -6.11
C TYR A 90 -1.29 1.52 -5.61
N GLU A 91 -2.33 2.11 -5.04
CA GLU A 91 -3.52 1.42 -4.56
C GLU A 91 -4.77 2.13 -5.09
N ASN A 92 -5.77 1.35 -5.51
CA ASN A 92 -7.04 1.83 -6.00
C ASN A 92 -8.18 1.09 -5.30
N ALA A 93 -9.20 1.82 -4.88
CA ALA A 93 -10.47 1.25 -4.45
C ALA A 93 -11.61 1.84 -5.30
N SER A 94 -12.46 0.95 -5.79
CA SER A 94 -13.61 1.25 -6.64
C SER A 94 -14.87 0.56 -6.12
N GLN A 95 -16.04 1.16 -6.35
CA GLN A 95 -17.34 0.54 -6.07
C GLN A 95 -18.28 0.80 -7.26
N GLN A 96 -18.49 -0.22 -8.09
CA GLN A 96 -19.31 -0.11 -9.30
C GLN A 96 -20.70 -0.75 -9.14
N GLU A 97 -20.88 -1.55 -8.10
CA GLU A 97 -22.10 -2.32 -7.81
C GLU A 97 -22.60 -2.04 -6.38
N GLY A 98 -23.91 -2.11 -6.19
CA GLY A 98 -24.59 -1.77 -4.94
C GLY A 98 -25.57 -0.59 -5.08
N GLU A 99 -26.29 -0.28 -3.99
CA GLU A 99 -27.28 0.82 -3.94
C GLU A 99 -26.64 2.19 -4.16
N PHE A 100 -25.39 2.36 -3.70
CA PHE A 100 -24.59 3.57 -3.90
C PHE A 100 -23.36 3.23 -4.73
N LYS A 101 -23.24 3.86 -5.90
CA LYS A 101 -22.11 3.67 -6.81
C LYS A 101 -21.09 4.78 -6.58
N ALA A 102 -20.10 4.51 -5.74
CA ALA A 102 -18.98 5.42 -5.53
C ALA A 102 -18.14 5.63 -6.81
N GLY A 103 -18.28 4.73 -7.79
CA GLY A 103 -17.67 4.85 -9.10
C GLY A 103 -16.33 4.12 -9.21
N ARG A 104 -15.71 4.26 -10.40
CA ARG A 104 -14.36 3.74 -10.65
C ARG A 104 -13.34 4.73 -10.11
N ASN A 105 -12.26 4.22 -9.52
CA ASN A 105 -11.16 5.01 -8.96
C ASN A 105 -11.57 5.96 -7.83
N PHE A 106 -12.60 5.58 -7.06
CA PHE A 106 -13.12 6.37 -5.95
C PHE A 106 -12.03 6.82 -4.98
N ARG A 107 -11.08 5.94 -4.63
CA ARG A 107 -9.92 6.26 -3.80
C ARG A 107 -8.65 5.77 -4.47
N ASN A 108 -7.72 6.69 -4.69
CA ASN A 108 -6.38 6.41 -5.19
C ASN A 108 -5.37 6.75 -4.10
N LYS A 109 -4.46 5.83 -3.80
CA LYS A 109 -3.33 6.06 -2.91
C LYS A 109 -2.03 5.83 -3.64
N TYR A 110 -1.10 6.75 -3.46
CA TYR A 110 0.25 6.70 -3.98
C TYR A 110 1.21 6.82 -2.82
N SER A 111 2.15 5.88 -2.71
CA SER A 111 3.21 5.96 -1.72
C SER A 111 4.57 5.77 -2.38
N TYR A 112 5.53 6.59 -2.00
CA TYR A 112 6.90 6.52 -2.51
C TYR A 112 7.86 6.56 -1.34
N LEU A 113 8.87 5.69 -1.37
CA LEU A 113 9.98 5.69 -0.45
C LEU A 113 11.27 5.71 -1.26
N ALA A 114 12.20 6.58 -0.91
CA ALA A 114 13.54 6.59 -1.47
C ALA A 114 14.54 6.79 -0.33
N GLY A 115 15.67 6.11 -0.39
CA GLY A 115 16.73 6.36 0.57
C GLY A 115 18.01 5.62 0.30
N ILE A 116 18.97 5.92 1.16
CA ILE A 116 20.33 5.40 1.11
C ILE A 116 20.62 4.69 2.42
N GLU A 117 21.30 3.55 2.31
CA GLU A 117 21.70 2.71 3.44
C GLU A 117 23.19 2.42 3.33
N TYR A 118 23.92 2.59 4.43
CA TYR A 118 25.29 2.12 4.57
C TYR A 118 25.35 0.94 5.54
N LYS A 119 25.90 -0.19 5.10
CA LYS A 119 26.00 -1.46 5.83
C LYS A 119 27.47 -1.84 6.06
N PRO A 120 28.18 -1.16 6.97
CA PRO A 120 29.64 -1.26 7.12
C PRO A 120 30.17 -2.66 7.42
N VAL A 121 29.42 -3.46 8.17
CA VAL A 121 29.80 -4.81 8.58
C VAL A 121 28.74 -5.76 8.07
N LYS A 122 29.07 -6.68 7.16
CA LYS A 122 28.07 -7.62 6.59
C LYS A 122 27.65 -8.71 7.56
N SER A 123 28.54 -9.12 8.46
CA SER A 123 28.31 -10.19 9.44
C SER A 123 27.45 -9.77 10.63
N GLN A 124 27.40 -8.47 10.92
CA GLN A 124 26.54 -7.88 11.92
C GLN A 124 25.41 -7.21 11.15
N HIS A 125 24.15 -7.38 11.50
CA HIS A 125 23.05 -6.74 10.78
C HIS A 125 23.00 -5.22 11.09
N MET A 126 24.10 -4.51 10.87
CA MET A 126 24.26 -3.08 11.13
C MET A 126 23.94 -2.24 9.90
N LYS A 127 23.20 -1.16 10.10
CA LYS A 127 22.82 -0.26 9.03
C LYS A 127 22.67 1.17 9.53
N ILE A 128 23.28 2.11 8.81
CA ILE A 128 22.99 3.54 8.91
C ILE A 128 22.11 3.89 7.72
N PHE A 129 21.06 4.68 7.91
CA PHE A 129 20.11 4.97 6.84
C PHE A 129 19.57 6.38 6.88
N GLY A 130 19.16 6.85 5.71
CA GLY A 130 18.34 8.02 5.50
C GLY A 130 17.26 7.72 4.48
N TYR A 131 16.00 8.01 4.81
CA TYR A 131 14.84 7.83 3.95
C TYR A 131 14.00 9.07 3.87
N TYR A 132 13.43 9.25 2.69
CA TYR A 132 12.25 10.06 2.45
C TYR A 132 11.08 9.15 2.10
N TYR A 133 9.94 9.41 2.72
CA TYR A 133 8.67 8.76 2.43
C TYR A 133 7.61 9.81 2.15
N ASN A 134 6.81 9.56 1.12
CA ASN A 134 5.62 10.34 0.81
C ASN A 134 4.43 9.41 0.65
N ASN A 135 3.28 9.86 1.15
CA ASN A 135 2.01 9.19 1.01
C ASN A 135 0.96 10.21 0.58
N SER A 136 0.21 9.91 -0.48
CA SER A 136 -0.89 10.74 -0.97
C SER A 136 -2.13 9.90 -1.13
N VAL A 137 -3.26 10.38 -0.62
CA VAL A 137 -4.59 9.78 -0.82
C VAL A 137 -5.48 10.79 -1.51
N ARG A 138 -6.11 10.39 -2.62
CA ARG A 138 -7.03 11.20 -3.41
C ARG A 138 -8.37 10.52 -3.56
N TYR A 139 -9.44 11.31 -3.47
CA TYR A 139 -10.82 10.84 -3.64
C TYR A 139 -11.46 11.49 -4.86
N ASP A 140 -12.17 10.71 -5.66
CA ASP A 140 -12.87 11.16 -6.87
C ASP A 140 -14.37 11.36 -6.57
N MET A 141 -14.70 12.35 -5.73
CA MET A 141 -16.08 12.72 -5.40
C MET A 141 -16.41 14.17 -5.78
N PRO A 142 -17.64 14.45 -6.27
CA PRO A 142 -18.08 15.82 -6.55
C PRO A 142 -18.23 16.71 -5.31
N ALA A 143 -18.28 16.15 -4.09
CA ALA A 143 -18.22 16.92 -2.84
C ALA A 143 -17.01 16.49 -2.00
N ALA A 144 -16.13 17.44 -1.75
CA ALA A 144 -14.84 17.33 -1.06
C ALA A 144 -14.93 17.03 0.45
N ALA A 145 -15.88 16.18 0.88
CA ALA A 145 -16.05 15.83 2.29
C ALA A 145 -14.79 15.16 2.88
N HIS A 146 -14.00 14.48 2.04
CA HIS A 146 -12.65 14.01 2.39
C HIS A 146 -11.61 14.83 1.63
N ARG A 147 -10.80 15.61 2.38
CA ARG A 147 -9.66 16.32 1.81
C ARG A 147 -8.62 15.31 1.35
N ASN A 148 -8.04 15.55 0.17
CA ASN A 148 -6.85 14.83 -0.25
C ASN A 148 -5.80 14.95 0.86
N MET A 149 -5.21 13.82 1.23
CA MET A 149 -4.18 13.77 2.25
C MET A 149 -2.83 13.66 1.58
N GLN A 150 -1.83 14.36 2.12
CA GLN A 150 -0.46 14.26 1.65
C GLN A 150 0.48 14.38 2.85
N ASP A 151 1.19 13.29 3.14
CA ASP A 151 2.12 13.19 4.25
C ASP A 151 3.54 13.06 3.72
N HIS A 152 4.48 13.70 4.41
CA HIS A 152 5.90 13.64 4.14
C HIS A 152 6.63 13.24 5.41
N LEU A 153 7.53 12.27 5.30
CA LEU A 153 8.35 11.80 6.41
C LEU A 153 9.80 11.71 5.98
N PHE A 154 10.67 12.39 6.73
CA PHE A 154 12.10 12.18 6.66
C PHE A 154 12.53 11.37 7.87
N SER A 155 13.32 10.33 7.65
CA SER A 155 13.82 9.46 8.70
C SER A 155 15.30 9.24 8.49
N ALA A 156 16.08 9.38 9.55
CA ALA A 156 17.48 9.01 9.56
C ALA A 156 17.77 8.27 10.86
N GLY A 157 18.68 7.31 10.82
CA GLY A 157 18.99 6.54 12.00
C GLY A 157 20.07 5.50 11.77
N PHE A 158 20.35 4.78 12.86
CA PHE A 158 21.20 3.60 12.85
C PHE A 158 20.40 2.43 13.43
N LEU A 159 20.69 1.23 12.95
CA LEU A 159 20.13 -0.02 13.41
C LEU A 159 21.28 -1.00 13.63
N TYR A 160 21.26 -1.68 14.76
CA TYR A 160 22.24 -2.70 15.11
C TYR A 160 21.54 -3.86 15.82
N PHE A 161 21.72 -5.07 15.30
CA PHE A 161 21.25 -6.28 15.98
C PHE A 161 22.42 -6.93 16.71
N VAL A 162 22.23 -7.15 18.01
CA VAL A 162 23.13 -7.96 18.83
C VAL A 162 22.64 -9.40 18.74
N ASN A 163 23.47 -10.30 18.21
CA ASN A 163 23.20 -11.74 18.31
C ASN A 163 23.67 -12.19 19.68
N VAL A 164 22.74 -12.49 20.59
CA VAL A 164 23.04 -13.14 21.87
C VAL A 164 23.05 -14.64 21.61
N LEU A 165 24.19 -15.28 21.92
CA LEU A 165 24.42 -16.72 21.84
C LEU A 165 23.66 -17.48 22.93
#